data_AF-A0A0Q9NS28-F1
#
_entry.id   AF-A0A0Q9NS28-F1
#
_cell.length_a   1.000
_cell.length_b   1.000
_cell.length_c   1.000
_cell.angle_alpha   90.00
_cell.angle_beta   90.00
_cell.angle_gamma   90.00
#
_symmetry.space_group_name_H-M   'P 1'
#
loop_
_entity.id
_entity.type
_entity.pdbx_description
1 polymer ?
#
loop_
_entity_poly.entity_id
_entity_poly.type
_entity_poly.pdbx_seq_one_letter_code
_entity_poly.pdbx_strand_id
1 'polypeptide(L)'
;MSGQYTVSASPAAREEGAVTQTVASLPATFGPAPESRQGTADVLVVAGGPGWTTEALHAVAAGARGVVVANPAPEDTTELAAAVDAAGTAVVLDLRWASNPALVAEGSTPDARDAVRSALGSASLLDSVATAAPGTDPQRLLGEHLAALLAVNGPLDGVSLLRSDATGYTVAGRLANGAPFTAQGVLTAARPAAVDIRLYTADGGVSVQVPDPDAAWPAEVRVTGAHGELLLPTLYESAHRSAWRRLKDHLGAGTRPDDLAGFARLTDLYATLAAT
;
A
#
# COMPACT_ATOMS: atom_id res chain seq x y z
N MET A 1 14.82 15.00 -22.65
CA MET A 1 13.69 15.92 -22.82
C MET A 1 12.60 15.52 -21.83
N SER A 2 12.48 16.15 -20.65
CA SER A 2 11.41 15.79 -19.72
C SER A 2 10.20 16.70 -19.96
N GLY A 3 9.32 16.29 -20.86
CA GLY A 3 7.98 16.87 -20.92
C GLY A 3 7.23 16.55 -19.62
N GLN A 4 6.43 17.48 -19.14
CA GLN A 4 5.50 17.26 -18.04
C GLN A 4 4.45 16.21 -18.49
N TYR A 5 4.24 15.18 -17.69
CA TYR A 5 3.21 14.16 -17.95
C TYR A 5 1.83 14.73 -17.65
N THR A 6 0.90 14.55 -18.58
CA THR A 6 -0.50 14.93 -18.38
C THR A 6 -1.25 13.87 -17.58
N VAL A 7 -2.11 14.31 -16.66
CA VAL A 7 -2.84 13.46 -15.71
C VAL A 7 -4.34 13.62 -15.90
N SER A 8 -5.07 12.51 -15.93
CA SER A 8 -6.52 12.47 -15.82
C SER A 8 -6.96 11.46 -14.77
N ALA A 9 -8.06 11.75 -14.08
CA ALA A 9 -8.57 10.97 -12.95
C ALA A 9 -10.08 11.15 -12.84
N SER A 10 -10.80 10.05 -12.56
CA SER A 10 -12.23 10.12 -12.22
C SER A 10 -12.45 10.80 -10.87
N PRO A 11 -13.66 11.31 -10.56
CA PRO A 11 -13.94 11.90 -9.25
C PRO A 11 -13.63 10.95 -8.07
N ALA A 12 -14.03 9.68 -8.19
CA ALA A 12 -13.74 8.68 -7.16
C ALA A 12 -12.22 8.47 -6.97
N ALA A 13 -11.46 8.39 -8.06
CA ALA A 13 -10.01 8.24 -7.99
C ALA A 13 -9.31 9.48 -7.37
N ARG A 14 -9.86 10.68 -7.61
CA ARG A 14 -9.33 11.92 -7.02
C ARG A 14 -9.49 11.95 -5.50
N GLU A 15 -10.62 11.49 -5.01
CA GLU A 15 -10.92 11.41 -3.58
C GLU A 15 -10.10 10.33 -2.91
N GLU A 16 -10.10 9.10 -3.44
CA GLU A 16 -9.39 7.96 -2.83
C GLU A 16 -7.86 8.08 -2.84
N GLY A 17 -7.28 8.78 -3.81
CA GLY A 17 -5.83 8.88 -4.00
C GLY A 17 -5.22 10.26 -3.73
N ALA A 18 -5.99 11.18 -3.13
CA ALA A 18 -5.59 12.59 -2.93
C ALA A 18 -4.91 13.22 -4.17
N VAL A 19 -5.45 12.94 -5.37
CA VAL A 19 -4.75 13.16 -6.65
C VAL A 19 -4.44 14.64 -6.86
N THR A 20 -5.40 15.51 -6.53
CA THR A 20 -5.24 16.96 -6.71
C THR A 20 -4.08 17.50 -5.89
N GLN A 21 -4.02 17.12 -4.61
CA GLN A 21 -2.97 17.53 -3.67
C GLN A 21 -1.61 16.97 -4.10
N THR A 22 -1.59 15.69 -4.49
CA THR A 22 -0.35 15.01 -4.88
C THR A 22 0.25 15.58 -6.16
N VAL A 23 -0.58 15.79 -7.20
CA VAL A 23 -0.15 16.43 -8.46
C VAL A 23 0.32 17.86 -8.20
N ALA A 24 -0.38 18.62 -7.36
CA ALA A 24 0.03 19.98 -6.98
C ALA A 24 1.38 20.01 -6.24
N SER A 25 1.76 18.93 -5.55
CA SER A 25 3.05 18.79 -4.87
C SER A 25 4.21 18.37 -5.79
N LEU A 26 3.91 17.94 -7.03
CA LEU A 26 4.88 17.46 -8.03
C LEU A 26 4.75 18.22 -9.39
N PRO A 27 4.66 19.57 -9.40
CA PRO A 27 4.26 20.33 -10.58
C PRO A 27 5.29 20.32 -11.72
N ALA A 28 6.56 20.06 -11.42
CA ALA A 28 7.60 19.94 -12.45
C ALA A 28 7.50 18.63 -13.25
N THR A 29 6.71 17.65 -12.79
CA THR A 29 6.59 16.32 -13.39
C THR A 29 5.19 16.06 -13.91
N PHE A 30 4.17 16.37 -13.13
CA PHE A 30 2.78 16.08 -13.46
C PHE A 30 1.97 17.36 -13.64
N GLY A 31 1.04 17.35 -14.58
CA GLY A 31 0.11 18.45 -14.82
C GLY A 31 -1.26 17.94 -15.25
N PRO A 32 -2.34 18.69 -15.05
CA PRO A 32 -3.67 18.26 -15.47
C PRO A 32 -3.71 18.14 -17.00
N ALA A 33 -4.36 17.08 -17.50
CA ALA A 33 -4.67 16.96 -18.91
C ALA A 33 -5.70 18.05 -19.31
N PRO A 34 -5.55 18.69 -20.49
CA PRO A 34 -6.59 19.57 -21.01
C PRO A 34 -7.88 18.77 -21.24
N GLU A 35 -9.04 19.42 -21.14
CA GLU A 35 -10.36 18.77 -21.27
C GLU A 35 -10.49 17.94 -22.56
N SER A 36 -9.90 18.41 -23.66
CA SER A 36 -9.89 17.74 -24.96
C SER A 36 -9.04 16.46 -25.02
N ARG A 37 -8.27 16.12 -23.98
CA ARG A 37 -7.38 14.94 -23.91
C ARG A 37 -7.53 14.14 -22.62
N GLN A 38 -8.64 14.28 -21.90
CA GLN A 38 -8.84 13.55 -20.64
C GLN A 38 -8.78 12.02 -20.80
N GLY A 39 -9.20 11.48 -21.95
CA GLY A 39 -9.14 10.06 -22.26
C GLY A 39 -7.80 9.57 -22.85
N THR A 40 -6.86 10.47 -23.12
CA THR A 40 -5.56 10.17 -23.75
C THR A 40 -4.40 10.83 -23.01
N ALA A 41 -4.58 11.07 -21.70
CA ALA A 41 -3.55 11.58 -20.83
C ALA A 41 -2.37 10.61 -20.73
N ASP A 42 -1.16 11.11 -20.48
CA ASP A 42 0.01 10.27 -20.30
C ASP A 42 -0.13 9.33 -19.08
N VAL A 43 -0.81 9.83 -18.04
CA VAL A 43 -1.09 9.11 -16.79
C VAL A 43 -2.59 9.11 -16.50
N LEU A 44 -3.14 7.93 -16.28
CA LEU A 44 -4.52 7.75 -15.83
C LEU A 44 -4.57 7.27 -14.38
N VAL A 45 -5.44 7.89 -13.58
CA VAL A 45 -5.70 7.46 -12.21
C VAL A 45 -7.06 6.77 -12.15
N VAL A 46 -7.05 5.53 -11.67
CA VAL A 46 -8.20 4.64 -11.55
C VAL A 46 -8.57 4.50 -10.06
N ALA A 47 -9.86 4.48 -9.75
CA ALA A 47 -10.31 4.24 -8.38
C ALA A 47 -10.18 2.74 -8.07
N GLY A 48 -9.78 2.40 -6.85
CA GLY A 48 -9.49 1.03 -6.46
C GLY A 48 -10.72 0.16 -6.14
N GLY A 49 -11.92 0.63 -6.44
CA GLY A 49 -13.16 -0.12 -6.19
C GLY A 49 -13.34 -1.34 -7.10
N PRO A 50 -14.46 -2.08 -6.95
CA PRO A 50 -14.77 -3.21 -7.81
C PRO A 50 -14.71 -2.86 -9.31
N GLY A 51 -14.01 -3.67 -10.10
CA GLY A 51 -13.79 -3.50 -11.53
C GLY A 51 -12.55 -2.68 -11.90
N TRP A 52 -11.72 -2.25 -10.94
CA TRP A 52 -10.55 -1.41 -11.21
C TRP A 52 -9.57 -2.05 -12.20
N THR A 53 -9.45 -3.38 -12.20
CA THR A 53 -8.59 -4.13 -13.12
C THR A 53 -9.02 -3.95 -14.57
N THR A 54 -10.33 -3.97 -14.82
CA THR A 54 -10.92 -3.71 -16.15
C THR A 54 -10.71 -2.25 -16.57
N GLU A 55 -10.88 -1.30 -15.65
CA GLU A 55 -10.63 0.11 -15.94
C GLU A 55 -9.15 0.38 -16.26
N ALA A 56 -8.23 -0.25 -15.53
CA ALA A 56 -6.79 -0.17 -15.80
C ALA A 56 -6.43 -0.80 -17.15
N LEU A 57 -7.07 -1.92 -17.52
CA LEU A 57 -6.91 -2.53 -18.85
C LEU A 57 -7.33 -1.57 -19.96
N HIS A 58 -8.46 -0.88 -19.81
CA HIS A 58 -8.89 0.14 -20.76
C HIS A 58 -7.89 1.30 -20.87
N ALA A 59 -7.30 1.73 -19.75
CA ALA A 59 -6.26 2.75 -19.75
C ALA A 59 -5.00 2.31 -20.51
N VAL A 60 -4.56 1.06 -20.30
CA VAL A 60 -3.43 0.46 -21.04
C VAL A 60 -3.74 0.39 -22.54
N ALA A 61 -4.93 -0.10 -22.91
CA ALA A 61 -5.36 -0.21 -24.31
C ALA A 61 -5.48 1.17 -25.00
N ALA A 62 -5.82 2.22 -24.24
CA ALA A 62 -5.85 3.60 -24.73
C ALA A 62 -4.46 4.23 -24.91
N GLY A 63 -3.39 3.52 -24.53
CA GLY A 63 -2.00 3.97 -24.70
C GLY A 63 -1.46 4.81 -23.54
N ALA A 64 -2.04 4.70 -22.34
CA ALA A 64 -1.49 5.35 -21.16
C ALA A 64 -0.05 4.90 -20.91
N ARG A 65 0.85 5.84 -20.63
CA ARG A 65 2.25 5.57 -20.27
C ARG A 65 2.36 5.12 -18.83
N GLY A 66 1.50 5.66 -17.97
CA GLY A 66 1.39 5.29 -16.56
C GLY A 66 -0.05 5.11 -16.12
N VAL A 67 -0.28 4.18 -15.18
CA VAL A 67 -1.56 4.03 -14.47
C VAL A 67 -1.27 4.07 -12.97
N VAL A 68 -2.01 4.88 -12.24
CA VAL A 68 -2.05 4.84 -10.76
C VAL A 68 -3.40 4.28 -10.35
N VAL A 69 -3.41 3.24 -9.53
CA VAL A 69 -4.65 2.72 -8.94
C VAL A 69 -4.72 3.16 -7.49
N ALA A 70 -5.69 4.03 -7.19
CA ALA A 70 -5.89 4.58 -5.86
C ALA A 70 -6.51 3.54 -4.93
N ASN A 71 -5.76 3.07 -3.95
CA ASN A 71 -6.21 2.18 -2.88
C ASN A 71 -7.02 0.95 -3.36
N PRO A 72 -6.41 0.07 -4.20
CA PRO A 72 -7.09 -1.07 -4.83
C PRO A 72 -7.64 -2.09 -3.83
N ALA A 73 -8.88 -2.49 -4.06
CA ALA A 73 -9.48 -3.67 -3.46
C ALA A 73 -8.87 -4.96 -4.06
N PRO A 74 -8.82 -6.07 -3.32
CA PRO A 74 -8.31 -7.34 -3.83
C PRO A 74 -9.09 -7.82 -5.08
N GLU A 75 -8.42 -7.89 -6.23
CA GLU A 75 -8.93 -8.42 -7.51
C GLU A 75 -7.83 -9.16 -8.28
N ASP A 76 -8.21 -10.13 -9.12
CA ASP A 76 -7.25 -10.83 -9.98
C ASP A 76 -6.58 -9.88 -10.98
N THR A 77 -5.26 -9.80 -10.92
CA THR A 77 -4.44 -8.90 -11.75
C THR A 77 -3.78 -9.60 -12.94
N THR A 78 -4.04 -10.89 -13.15
CA THR A 78 -3.33 -11.72 -14.15
C THR A 78 -3.43 -11.14 -15.57
N GLU A 79 -4.65 -10.80 -16.02
CA GLU A 79 -4.87 -10.23 -17.36
C GLU A 79 -4.23 -8.84 -17.49
N LEU A 80 -4.37 -8.01 -16.46
CA LEU A 80 -3.77 -6.68 -16.41
C LEU A 80 -2.24 -6.75 -16.51
N ALA A 81 -1.61 -7.65 -15.75
CA ALA A 81 -0.15 -7.84 -15.79
C ALA A 81 0.32 -8.22 -17.20
N ALA A 82 -0.36 -9.14 -17.88
CA ALA A 82 -0.02 -9.54 -19.25
C ALA A 82 -0.16 -8.37 -20.25
N ALA A 83 -1.21 -7.57 -20.13
CA ALA A 83 -1.44 -6.42 -21.01
C ALA A 83 -0.40 -5.30 -20.79
N VAL A 84 -0.06 -5.03 -19.53
CA VAL A 84 0.95 -4.05 -19.13
C VAL A 84 2.32 -4.44 -19.67
N ASP A 85 2.66 -5.73 -19.60
CA ASP A 85 3.90 -6.30 -20.14
C ASP A 85 4.00 -6.12 -21.65
N ALA A 86 2.90 -6.33 -22.37
CA ALA A 86 2.86 -6.16 -23.82
C ALA A 86 2.93 -4.67 -24.24
N ALA A 87 2.30 -3.77 -23.48
CA ALA A 87 2.23 -2.34 -23.81
C ALA A 87 3.44 -1.52 -23.30
N GLY A 88 4.18 -2.04 -22.31
CA GLY A 88 5.26 -1.29 -21.65
C GLY A 88 4.76 -0.15 -20.75
N THR A 89 3.50 -0.21 -20.31
CA THR A 89 2.90 0.77 -19.38
C THR A 89 3.48 0.58 -17.97
N ALA A 90 3.67 1.66 -17.21
CA ALA A 90 4.02 1.55 -15.79
C ALA A 90 2.74 1.57 -14.93
N VAL A 91 2.50 0.55 -14.11
CA VAL A 91 1.33 0.51 -13.20
C VAL A 91 1.80 0.55 -11.76
N VAL A 92 1.39 1.57 -11.02
CA VAL A 92 1.68 1.75 -9.60
C VAL A 92 0.38 1.62 -8.80
N LEU A 93 0.44 0.85 -7.71
CA LEU A 93 -0.67 0.72 -6.77
C LEU A 93 -0.42 1.66 -5.59
N ASP A 94 -1.34 2.60 -5.39
CA ASP A 94 -1.31 3.55 -4.29
C ASP A 94 -2.03 2.95 -3.08
N LEU A 95 -1.33 2.07 -2.38
CA LEU A 95 -1.85 1.36 -1.21
C LEU A 95 -1.78 2.25 0.04
N ARG A 96 -2.93 2.41 0.71
CA ARG A 96 -3.12 3.33 1.84
C ARG A 96 -1.96 3.39 2.83
N TRP A 97 -1.47 2.25 3.32
CA TRP A 97 -0.32 2.21 4.23
C TRP A 97 0.93 1.59 3.59
N ALA A 98 0.77 0.58 2.73
CA ALA A 98 1.88 -0.16 2.17
C ALA A 98 2.78 0.68 1.23
N SER A 99 2.27 1.78 0.67
CA SER A 99 3.06 2.73 -0.12
C SER A 99 3.84 3.75 0.73
N ASN A 100 3.68 3.74 2.06
CA ASN A 100 4.42 4.65 2.93
C ASN A 100 5.92 4.29 2.94
N PRO A 101 6.82 5.26 2.70
CA PRO A 101 8.25 4.98 2.58
C PRO A 101 8.92 4.56 3.90
N ALA A 102 8.26 4.76 5.05
CA ALA A 102 8.72 4.19 6.32
C ALA A 102 8.50 2.67 6.39
N LEU A 103 7.58 2.12 5.60
CA LEU A 103 7.38 0.67 5.49
C LEU A 103 8.34 0.04 4.49
N VAL A 104 8.43 0.65 3.30
CA VAL A 104 9.30 0.18 2.21
C VAL A 104 9.96 1.40 1.57
N ALA A 105 11.21 1.64 1.91
CA ALA A 105 11.99 2.74 1.38
C ALA A 105 12.59 2.41 0.01
N GLU A 106 12.85 3.45 -0.78
CA GLU A 106 13.68 3.36 -1.97
C GLU A 106 15.16 3.56 -1.60
N GLY A 107 16.03 2.74 -2.19
CA GLY A 107 17.48 2.85 -2.00
C GLY A 107 17.97 2.22 -0.70
N SER A 108 18.84 2.93 0.02
CA SER A 108 19.57 2.41 1.19
C SER A 108 19.11 3.02 2.53
N THR A 109 17.91 3.61 2.57
CA THR A 109 17.36 4.20 3.79
C THR A 109 16.79 3.09 4.67
N PRO A 110 17.17 2.99 5.95
CA PRO A 110 16.57 2.01 6.86
C PRO A 110 15.05 2.21 6.98
N ASP A 111 14.29 1.12 6.92
CA ASP A 111 12.82 1.12 6.98
C ASP A 111 12.28 0.01 7.90
N ALA A 112 10.95 -0.06 8.03
CA ALA A 112 10.29 -1.09 8.82
C ALA A 112 10.50 -2.51 8.25
N ARG A 113 10.53 -2.66 6.93
CA ARG A 113 10.73 -3.96 6.27
C ARG A 113 12.07 -4.57 6.68
N ASP A 114 13.16 -3.82 6.59
CA ASP A 114 14.49 -4.29 6.95
C ASP A 114 14.59 -4.58 8.45
N ALA A 115 14.02 -3.71 9.29
CA ALA A 115 14.00 -3.90 10.74
C ALA A 115 13.20 -5.16 11.14
N VAL A 116 11.99 -5.32 10.63
CA VAL A 116 11.13 -6.48 10.92
C VAL A 116 11.80 -7.76 10.43
N ARG A 117 12.27 -7.79 9.17
CA ARG A 117 12.86 -9.01 8.59
C ARG A 117 14.14 -9.44 9.27
N SER A 118 14.95 -8.49 9.73
CA SER A 118 16.17 -8.81 10.51
C SER A 118 15.85 -9.48 11.85
N ALA A 119 14.68 -9.20 12.43
CA ALA A 119 14.22 -9.76 13.70
C ALA A 119 13.29 -10.99 13.55
N LEU A 120 12.87 -11.36 12.33
CA LEU A 120 11.92 -12.46 12.11
C LEU A 120 12.44 -13.80 12.62
N GLY A 121 13.75 -14.06 12.56
CA GLY A 121 14.33 -15.33 13.04
C GLY A 121 14.12 -15.57 14.54
N SER A 122 14.04 -14.51 15.34
CA SER A 122 13.84 -14.56 16.80
C SER A 122 12.46 -14.08 17.24
N ALA A 123 11.53 -13.84 16.29
CA ALA A 123 10.20 -13.36 16.58
C ALA A 123 9.44 -14.36 17.46
N SER A 124 8.79 -13.85 18.51
CA SER A 124 7.94 -14.59 19.43
C SER A 124 6.45 -14.31 19.17
N LEU A 125 6.13 -13.13 18.66
CA LEU A 125 4.77 -12.71 18.29
C LEU A 125 4.84 -11.53 17.33
N LEU A 126 3.95 -11.49 16.34
CA LEU A 126 3.60 -10.25 15.64
C LEU A 126 2.16 -9.89 15.99
N ASP A 127 1.93 -8.67 16.46
CA ASP A 127 0.60 -8.14 16.73
C ASP A 127 0.40 -6.87 15.91
N SER A 128 -0.79 -6.71 15.33
CA SER A 128 -1.06 -5.59 14.43
C SER A 128 -2.49 -5.11 14.56
N VAL A 129 -2.67 -3.79 14.56
CA VAL A 129 -3.98 -3.15 14.69
C VAL A 129 -4.14 -2.09 13.61
N ALA A 130 -5.15 -2.27 12.76
CA ALA A 130 -5.62 -1.26 11.82
C ALA A 130 -6.85 -0.57 12.40
N THR A 131 -6.87 0.76 12.36
CA THR A 131 -8.01 1.56 12.77
C THR A 131 -8.57 2.34 11.59
N ALA A 132 -9.89 2.37 11.49
CA ALA A 132 -10.60 3.23 10.56
C ALA A 132 -11.86 3.82 11.20
N ALA A 133 -12.46 4.80 10.53
CA ALA A 133 -13.68 5.43 10.98
C ALA A 133 -14.87 4.45 10.95
N PRO A 134 -15.92 4.68 11.75
CA PRO A 134 -17.16 3.92 11.64
C PRO A 134 -17.75 4.04 10.23
N GLY A 135 -18.30 2.93 9.71
CA GLY A 135 -18.87 2.89 8.35
C GLY A 135 -17.87 2.57 7.24
N THR A 136 -16.56 2.51 7.54
CA THR A 136 -15.58 1.90 6.62
C THR A 136 -15.92 0.42 6.43
N ASP A 137 -15.84 -0.06 5.18
CA ASP A 137 -16.00 -1.48 4.87
C ASP A 137 -14.89 -2.32 5.55
N PRO A 138 -15.23 -3.26 6.44
CA PRO A 138 -14.25 -4.12 7.11
C PRO A 138 -13.38 -4.93 6.12
N GLN A 139 -13.94 -5.33 4.98
CA GLN A 139 -13.24 -6.11 3.97
C GLN A 139 -12.15 -5.28 3.28
N ARG A 140 -12.48 -4.04 2.90
CA ARG A 140 -11.51 -3.07 2.39
C ARG A 140 -10.40 -2.80 3.41
N LEU A 141 -10.76 -2.55 4.68
CA LEU A 141 -9.78 -2.34 5.75
C LEU A 141 -8.86 -3.56 5.96
N LEU A 142 -9.40 -4.78 5.82
CA LEU A 142 -8.62 -6.01 5.91
C LEU A 142 -7.59 -6.10 4.77
N GLY A 143 -8.00 -5.81 3.53
CA GLY A 143 -7.08 -5.77 2.38
C GLY A 143 -5.94 -4.76 2.57
N GLU A 144 -6.26 -3.53 3.00
CA GLU A 144 -5.29 -2.47 3.28
C GLU A 144 -4.29 -2.88 4.38
N HIS A 145 -4.80 -3.49 5.46
CA HIS A 145 -3.99 -3.95 6.58
C HIS A 145 -3.07 -5.11 6.20
N LEU A 146 -3.59 -6.11 5.49
CA LEU A 146 -2.80 -7.25 4.99
C LEU A 146 -1.74 -6.78 4.00
N ALA A 147 -2.02 -5.80 3.14
CA ALA A 147 -1.03 -5.22 2.26
C ALA A 147 0.15 -4.62 3.03
N ALA A 148 -0.11 -3.87 4.11
CA ALA A 148 0.93 -3.30 4.97
C ALA A 148 1.75 -4.39 5.67
N LEU A 149 1.08 -5.43 6.18
CA LEU A 149 1.74 -6.57 6.82
C LEU A 149 2.66 -7.32 5.85
N LEU A 150 2.14 -7.70 4.68
CA LEU A 150 2.91 -8.42 3.65
C LEU A 150 4.11 -7.60 3.15
N ALA A 151 3.98 -6.27 3.08
CA ALA A 151 5.07 -5.38 2.71
C ALA A 151 6.26 -5.49 3.69
N VAL A 152 5.99 -5.46 5.01
CA VAL A 152 7.05 -5.49 6.03
C VAL A 152 7.55 -6.90 6.34
N ASN A 153 6.65 -7.86 6.61
CA ASN A 153 7.02 -9.17 7.15
C ASN A 153 7.23 -10.25 6.08
N GLY A 154 6.65 -10.09 4.89
CA GLY A 154 6.66 -11.12 3.84
C GLY A 154 5.44 -12.06 3.92
N PRO A 155 5.57 -13.33 3.52
CA PRO A 155 4.45 -14.27 3.53
C PRO A 155 3.94 -14.59 4.94
N LEU A 156 2.64 -14.85 5.03
CA LEU A 156 1.94 -15.28 6.25
C LEU A 156 1.32 -16.67 6.03
N ASP A 157 1.47 -17.56 7.00
CA ASP A 157 1.05 -18.95 6.89
C ASP A 157 -0.18 -19.24 7.75
N GLY A 158 -1.06 -20.13 7.26
CA GLY A 158 -2.22 -20.62 8.02
C GLY A 158 -3.16 -19.50 8.48
N VAL A 159 -3.32 -18.47 7.65
CA VAL A 159 -4.12 -17.30 7.98
C VAL A 159 -5.60 -17.66 8.00
N SER A 160 -6.31 -17.20 9.04
CA SER A 160 -7.73 -17.49 9.26
C SER A 160 -8.45 -16.28 9.84
N LEU A 161 -9.65 -16.02 9.35
CA LEU A 161 -10.54 -14.99 9.88
C LEU A 161 -11.30 -15.57 11.08
N LEU A 162 -10.96 -15.09 12.28
CA LEU A 162 -11.57 -15.57 13.53
C LEU A 162 -12.92 -14.89 13.81
N ARG A 163 -13.03 -13.60 13.46
CA ARG A 163 -14.23 -12.79 13.65
C ARG A 163 -14.26 -11.67 12.63
N SER A 164 -15.44 -11.37 12.11
CA SER A 164 -15.71 -10.16 11.33
C SER A 164 -17.15 -9.70 11.58
N ASP A 165 -17.32 -8.43 11.93
CA ASP A 165 -18.62 -7.79 12.11
C ASP A 165 -18.56 -6.28 11.84
N ALA A 166 -19.65 -5.58 12.14
CA ALA A 166 -19.77 -4.14 11.93
C ALA A 166 -18.79 -3.29 12.76
N THR A 167 -18.08 -3.86 13.73
CA THR A 167 -17.09 -3.18 14.56
C THR A 167 -15.64 -3.46 14.14
N GLY A 168 -15.43 -4.39 13.22
CA GLY A 168 -14.13 -4.73 12.68
C GLY A 168 -13.90 -6.24 12.54
N TYR A 169 -12.65 -6.66 12.65
CA TYR A 169 -12.26 -8.06 12.44
C TYR A 169 -11.11 -8.50 13.34
N THR A 170 -10.90 -9.82 13.41
CA THR A 170 -9.71 -10.43 13.99
C THR A 170 -9.26 -11.58 13.11
N VAL A 171 -7.98 -11.58 12.75
CA VAL A 171 -7.30 -12.59 11.95
C VAL A 171 -6.12 -13.13 12.74
N ALA A 172 -5.84 -14.42 12.57
CA ALA A 172 -4.65 -15.05 13.14
C ALA A 172 -3.98 -15.99 12.14
N GLY A 173 -2.68 -16.21 12.33
CA GLY A 173 -1.91 -17.19 11.58
C GLY A 173 -0.49 -17.29 12.12
N ARG A 174 0.48 -17.55 11.25
CA ARG A 174 1.89 -17.73 11.62
C ARG A 174 2.82 -16.94 10.72
N LEU A 175 3.93 -16.51 11.31
CA LEU A 175 5.10 -16.03 10.59
C LEU A 175 5.90 -17.23 10.05
N ALA A 176 6.84 -16.96 9.12
CA ALA A 176 7.71 -17.98 8.53
C ALA A 176 8.55 -18.76 9.55
N ASN A 177 8.86 -18.18 10.72
CA ASN A 177 9.58 -18.88 11.81
C ASN A 177 8.65 -19.72 12.71
N GLY A 178 7.35 -19.77 12.40
CA GLY A 178 6.31 -20.49 13.16
C GLY A 178 5.68 -19.73 14.31
N ALA A 179 6.19 -18.53 14.64
CA ALA A 179 5.62 -17.68 15.68
C ALA A 179 4.20 -17.22 15.31
N PRO A 180 3.29 -17.07 16.30
CA PRO A 180 1.95 -16.59 16.03
C PRO A 180 1.97 -15.15 15.50
N PHE A 181 1.01 -14.82 14.65
CA PHE A 181 0.61 -13.44 14.43
C PHE A 181 -0.88 -13.23 14.69
N THR A 182 -1.21 -12.02 15.11
CA THR A 182 -2.58 -11.53 15.24
C THR A 182 -2.73 -10.19 14.52
N ALA A 183 -3.85 -10.01 13.83
CA ALA A 183 -4.20 -8.77 13.18
C ALA A 183 -5.65 -8.40 13.50
N GLN A 184 -5.88 -7.17 13.97
CA GLN A 184 -7.20 -6.67 14.33
C GLN A 184 -7.54 -5.43 13.51
N GLY A 185 -8.75 -5.40 12.97
CA GLY A 185 -9.36 -4.20 12.43
C GLY A 185 -10.32 -3.62 13.44
N VAL A 186 -10.25 -2.32 13.71
CA VAL A 186 -11.14 -1.64 14.66
C VAL A 186 -11.79 -0.45 13.97
N LEU A 187 -13.13 -0.45 13.91
CA LEU A 187 -13.91 0.66 13.40
C LEU A 187 -14.36 1.56 14.54
N THR A 188 -13.74 2.73 14.69
CA THR A 188 -13.99 3.63 15.81
C THR A 188 -13.71 5.09 15.45
N ALA A 189 -14.48 6.01 16.05
CA ALA A 189 -14.23 7.45 15.96
C ALA A 189 -13.30 7.95 17.08
N ALA A 190 -12.87 7.08 18.00
CA ALA A 190 -12.11 7.48 19.18
C ALA A 190 -10.64 7.83 18.90
N ARG A 191 -10.11 7.44 17.74
CA ARG A 191 -8.74 7.74 17.31
C ARG A 191 -8.66 7.86 15.77
N PRO A 192 -7.67 8.59 15.24
CA PRO A 192 -7.45 8.66 13.79
C PRO A 192 -7.20 7.29 13.16
N ALA A 193 -7.44 7.19 11.85
CA ALA A 193 -7.09 6.00 11.10
C ALA A 193 -5.55 5.83 11.04
N ALA A 194 -5.09 4.59 11.22
CA ALA A 194 -3.68 4.24 11.29
C ALA A 194 -3.53 2.71 11.26
N VAL A 195 -2.31 2.25 10.98
CA VAL A 195 -1.88 0.87 11.26
C VAL A 195 -0.70 0.87 12.22
N ASP A 196 -0.84 0.09 13.29
CA ASP A 196 0.21 -0.18 14.26
C ASP A 196 0.69 -1.63 14.07
N ILE A 197 1.99 -1.86 13.87
CA ILE A 197 2.58 -3.20 13.73
C ILE A 197 3.64 -3.36 14.83
N ARG A 198 3.55 -4.43 15.61
CA ARG A 198 4.50 -4.76 16.67
C ARG A 198 5.04 -6.16 16.52
N LEU A 199 6.35 -6.27 16.34
CA LEU A 199 7.07 -7.53 16.39
C LEU A 199 7.77 -7.64 17.75
N TYR A 200 7.50 -8.71 18.49
CA TYR A 200 8.14 -8.99 19.76
C TYR A 200 9.18 -10.10 19.60
N THR A 201 10.32 -9.94 20.25
CA THR A 201 11.40 -10.93 20.35
C THR A 201 11.73 -11.15 21.83
N ALA A 202 12.65 -12.07 22.14
CA ALA A 202 13.00 -12.36 23.53
C ALA A 202 13.71 -11.18 24.24
N ASP A 203 14.40 -10.32 23.49
CA ASP A 203 15.29 -9.27 23.98
C ASP A 203 14.92 -7.86 23.46
N GLY A 204 13.76 -7.73 22.79
CA GLY A 204 13.31 -6.46 22.24
C GLY A 204 12.21 -6.62 21.19
N GLY A 205 12.29 -5.84 20.12
CA GLY A 205 11.27 -5.90 19.06
C GLY A 205 11.31 -4.72 18.10
N VAL A 206 10.28 -4.64 17.26
CA VAL A 206 10.05 -3.54 16.32
C VAL A 206 8.64 -3.01 16.52
N SER A 207 8.49 -1.70 16.67
CA SER A 207 7.20 -1.01 16.70
C SER A 207 7.11 -0.07 15.52
N VAL A 208 6.05 -0.20 14.74
CA VAL A 208 5.77 0.60 13.55
C VAL A 208 4.42 1.26 13.73
N GLN A 209 4.36 2.57 13.54
CA GLN A 209 3.12 3.32 13.51
C GLN A 209 3.05 4.07 12.20
N VAL A 210 2.06 3.73 11.36
CA VAL A 210 1.81 4.41 10.09
C VAL A 210 0.45 5.09 10.19
N PRO A 211 0.41 6.43 10.13
CA PRO A 211 -0.86 7.13 10.13
C PRO A 211 -1.55 7.01 8.78
N ASP A 212 -2.81 7.45 8.74
CA ASP A 212 -3.51 7.68 7.49
C ASP A 212 -2.71 8.59 6.54
N PRO A 213 -2.72 8.37 5.21
CA PRO A 213 -2.03 9.21 4.25
C PRO A 213 -2.41 10.70 4.28
N ASP A 214 -3.63 11.01 4.69
CA ASP A 214 -4.12 12.37 4.83
C ASP A 214 -3.69 13.04 6.14
N ALA A 215 -3.06 12.28 7.05
CA ALA A 215 -2.53 12.83 8.29
C ALA A 215 -1.29 13.69 8.02
N ALA A 216 -1.19 14.81 8.73
CA ALA A 216 -0.05 15.74 8.63
C ALA A 216 1.15 15.35 9.51
N TRP A 217 1.22 14.10 10.00
CA TRP A 217 2.33 13.61 10.81
C TRP A 217 2.93 12.34 10.18
N PRO A 218 4.22 12.07 10.43
CA PRO A 218 4.94 11.02 9.74
C PRO A 218 4.70 9.65 10.39
N ALA A 219 5.09 8.59 9.67
CA ALA A 219 5.21 7.27 10.25
C ALA A 219 6.46 7.18 11.16
N GLU A 220 6.38 6.37 12.21
CA GLU A 220 7.48 6.10 13.13
C GLU A 220 7.84 4.61 13.12
N VAL A 221 9.13 4.32 13.11
CA VAL A 221 9.66 2.95 13.24
C VAL A 221 10.68 2.93 14.37
N ARG A 222 10.42 2.14 15.40
CA ARG A 222 11.26 2.00 16.59
C ARG A 222 11.77 0.58 16.68
N VAL A 223 13.07 0.42 16.88
CA VAL A 223 13.74 -0.88 17.09
C VAL A 223 14.24 -0.91 18.52
N THR A 224 13.79 -1.88 19.30
CA THR A 224 14.23 -2.11 20.67
C THR A 224 15.13 -3.32 20.71
N GLY A 225 16.26 -3.22 21.42
CA GLY A 225 17.13 -4.35 21.71
C GLY A 225 17.93 -4.14 22.99
N ALA A 226 19.00 -4.91 23.18
CA ALA A 226 19.83 -4.88 24.39
C ALA A 226 20.44 -3.50 24.72
N HIS A 227 20.56 -2.60 23.73
CA HIS A 227 21.13 -1.27 23.89
C HIS A 227 20.07 -0.16 24.06
N GLY A 228 18.79 -0.52 24.17
CA GLY A 228 17.67 0.42 24.28
C GLY A 228 16.88 0.53 22.97
N GLU A 229 16.13 1.63 22.86
CA GLU A 229 15.27 1.93 21.72
C GLU A 229 15.95 2.89 20.73
N LEU A 230 15.88 2.55 19.46
CA LEU A 230 16.32 3.37 18.34
C LEU A 230 15.11 3.76 17.47
N LEU A 231 14.86 5.05 17.32
CA LEU A 231 13.93 5.58 16.31
C LEU A 231 14.67 5.67 14.97
N LEU A 232 14.16 4.99 13.93
CA LEU A 232 14.67 5.11 12.56
C LEU A 232 14.33 6.48 11.97
N PRO A 233 15.02 6.91 10.89
CA PRO A 233 14.77 8.22 10.27
C PRO A 233 13.30 8.43 9.91
N THR A 234 12.73 9.50 10.46
CA THR A 234 11.34 9.90 10.20
C THR A 234 11.22 10.62 8.85
N LEU A 235 10.40 10.09 7.95
CA LEU A 235 10.14 10.68 6.64
C LEU A 235 8.78 11.38 6.62
N TYR A 236 8.78 12.69 6.35
CA TYR A 236 7.57 13.50 6.18
C TYR A 236 7.05 13.37 4.75
N GLU A 237 6.51 12.20 4.43
CA GLU A 237 6.01 11.84 3.10
C GLU A 237 4.74 10.99 3.23
N SER A 238 3.67 11.34 2.50
CA SER A 238 2.46 10.52 2.46
C SER A 238 2.62 9.31 1.54
N ALA A 239 1.81 8.27 1.77
CA ALA A 239 1.76 7.09 0.91
C ALA A 239 1.44 7.48 -0.55
N HIS A 240 0.48 8.38 -0.75
CA HIS A 240 0.10 8.93 -2.06
C HIS A 240 1.31 9.55 -2.77
N ARG A 241 1.97 10.54 -2.16
CA ARG A 241 3.07 11.24 -2.82
C ARG A 241 4.26 10.32 -3.09
N SER A 242 4.52 9.37 -2.20
CA SER A 242 5.50 8.29 -2.41
C SER A 242 5.18 7.48 -3.66
N ALA A 243 3.96 6.95 -3.80
CA ALA A 243 3.53 6.18 -4.98
C ALA A 243 3.72 6.96 -6.30
N TRP A 244 3.36 8.25 -6.32
CA TRP A 244 3.54 9.10 -7.50
C TRP A 244 5.01 9.36 -7.85
N ARG A 245 5.89 9.45 -6.85
CA ARG A 245 7.34 9.53 -7.09
C ARG A 245 7.88 8.24 -7.69
N ARG A 246 7.45 7.08 -7.20
CA ARG A 246 7.82 5.78 -7.79
C ARG A 246 7.42 5.73 -9.26
N LEU A 247 6.18 6.14 -9.57
CA LEU A 247 5.70 6.19 -10.96
C LEU A 247 6.59 7.09 -11.81
N LYS A 248 6.91 8.31 -11.34
CA LYS A 248 7.82 9.22 -12.03
C LYS A 248 9.15 8.55 -12.35
N ASP A 249 9.75 7.88 -11.38
CA ASP A 249 11.07 7.28 -11.54
C ASP A 249 11.04 6.13 -12.55
N HIS A 250 9.99 5.32 -12.54
CA HIS A 250 9.75 4.29 -13.55
C HIS A 250 9.53 4.88 -14.96
N LEU A 251 8.70 5.92 -15.08
CA LEU A 251 8.46 6.60 -16.36
C LEU A 251 9.72 7.29 -16.90
N GLY A 252 10.58 7.82 -16.02
CA GLY A 252 11.85 8.45 -16.37
C GLY A 252 12.92 7.45 -16.79
N ALA A 253 12.98 6.29 -16.11
CA ALA A 253 13.92 5.22 -16.41
C ALA A 253 13.46 4.27 -17.54
N GLY A 254 12.19 4.32 -17.94
CA GLY A 254 11.60 3.36 -18.88
C GLY A 254 11.51 1.95 -18.29
N THR A 255 11.34 1.84 -16.97
CA THR A 255 11.22 0.58 -16.24
C THR A 255 9.78 0.36 -15.78
N ARG A 256 9.49 -0.83 -15.26
CA ARG A 256 8.16 -1.20 -14.75
C ARG A 256 8.22 -1.51 -13.25
N PRO A 257 7.22 -1.07 -12.47
CA PRO A 257 7.06 -1.49 -11.08
C PRO A 257 6.64 -2.96 -10.97
N ASP A 258 7.03 -3.63 -9.88
CA ASP A 258 6.60 -5.01 -9.55
C ASP A 258 5.27 -5.04 -8.74
N ASP A 259 4.54 -3.93 -8.68
CA ASP A 259 3.37 -3.75 -7.82
C ASP A 259 2.29 -4.81 -8.07
N LEU A 260 1.99 -5.15 -9.32
CA LEU A 260 0.98 -6.17 -9.66
C LEU A 260 1.37 -7.57 -9.17
N ALA A 261 2.64 -7.95 -9.32
CA ALA A 261 3.16 -9.22 -8.79
C ALA A 261 3.17 -9.24 -7.25
N GLY A 262 3.39 -8.08 -6.62
CA GLY A 262 3.24 -7.89 -5.19
C GLY A 262 1.80 -8.08 -4.71
N PHE A 263 0.87 -7.49 -5.44
CA PHE A 263 -0.55 -7.50 -5.14
C PHE A 263 -1.20 -8.87 -5.37
N ALA A 264 -0.72 -9.66 -6.34
CA ALA A 264 -1.17 -11.03 -6.57
C ALA A 264 -1.09 -11.89 -5.28
N ARG A 265 -0.06 -11.71 -4.46
CA ARG A 265 0.08 -12.41 -3.17
C ARG A 265 -0.98 -11.99 -2.15
N LEU A 266 -1.38 -10.72 -2.16
CA LEU A 266 -2.47 -10.23 -1.31
C LEU A 266 -3.79 -10.85 -1.72
N THR A 267 -4.06 -10.93 -3.03
CA THR A 267 -5.30 -11.52 -3.55
C THR A 267 -5.38 -13.01 -3.30
N ASP A 268 -4.28 -13.75 -3.40
CA ASP A 268 -4.24 -15.18 -3.05
C ASP A 268 -4.55 -15.42 -1.56
N LEU A 269 -3.97 -14.58 -0.69
CA LEU A 269 -4.23 -14.62 0.74
C LEU A 269 -5.71 -14.29 1.04
N TYR A 270 -6.25 -13.27 0.37
CA TYR A 270 -7.63 -12.85 0.55
C TYR A 270 -8.63 -13.92 0.05
N ALA A 271 -8.34 -14.55 -1.08
CA ALA A 271 -9.14 -15.66 -1.60
C ALA A 271 -9.16 -16.85 -0.63
N THR A 272 -8.03 -17.12 0.04
CA THR A 272 -7.94 -18.16 1.08
C THR A 272 -8.85 -17.83 2.27
N LEU A 273 -8.86 -16.58 2.72
CA LEU A 273 -9.71 -16.11 3.82
C LEU A 273 -11.21 -16.15 3.48
N ALA A 274 -11.57 -15.90 2.23
CA ALA A 274 -12.96 -15.94 1.78
C ALA A 274 -13.51 -17.38 1.66
N ALA A 275 -12.63 -18.38 1.57
CA ALA A 275 -12.99 -19.79 1.44
C ALA A 275 -13.17 -20.52 2.79
N THR A 276 -12.78 -19.89 3.90
CA THR A 276 -12.89 -20.41 5.28
C THR A 276 -14.10 -19.86 6.01
#